data_AF-A0A4R4KQQ8-F1
#
_entry.id   AF-A0A4R4KQQ8-F1
#
_cell.length_a   1.000
_cell.length_b   1.000
_cell.length_c   1.000
_cell.angle_alpha   90.00
_cell.angle_beta   90.00
_cell.angle_gamma   90.00
#
_symmetry.space_group_name_H-M   'P 1'
#
loop_
_entity.id
_entity.type
_entity.pdbx_description
1 polymer ?
#
loop_
_entity_poly.entity_id
_entity_poly.type
_entity_poly.pdbx_seq_one_letter_code
_entity_poly.pdbx_strand_id
1 'polypeptide(L)'
;MPTRRAKIPSTRYPVERFSLDNGLRVVLTPDRSAPVIGVAVVYDVGIRSEPEGRTGFAHLFEHLMFQGSENLEKLAHFRHVQGAGGTFNGSTHLDYTDYYETLPANALERALFLEADRMRGPRLTEENLRNQVDVVKEEIRVNVLNRPYGGFPWLTLPPVMFDTFANAHDGYGSFDDLASATVADAADFFRRYYASGNAVLAVSGDIDVAEATALIERHFGDVPARPA
;
A
#
# COMPACT_ATOMS: atom_id res chain seq x y z
N MET A 1 -4.78 -36.32 13.08
CA MET A 1 -3.45 -35.96 12.53
C MET A 1 -2.83 -34.93 13.46
N PRO A 2 -1.66 -35.15 14.06
CA PRO A 2 -1.03 -34.13 14.90
C PRO A 2 -0.60 -32.97 13.99
N THR A 3 -1.10 -31.77 14.28
CA THR A 3 -0.71 -30.54 13.57
C THR A 3 0.77 -30.30 13.78
N ARG A 4 1.58 -30.62 12.75
CA ARG A 4 2.99 -30.26 12.71
C ARG A 4 3.06 -28.73 12.60
N ARG A 5 3.25 -28.05 13.73
CA ARG A 5 3.59 -26.61 13.71
C ARG A 5 4.90 -26.48 12.95
N ALA A 6 4.87 -25.86 11.77
CA ALA A 6 6.08 -25.53 11.04
C ALA A 6 6.95 -24.64 11.92
N LYS A 7 8.18 -25.06 12.19
CA LYS A 7 9.13 -24.27 12.96
C LYS A 7 9.70 -23.23 12.00
N ILE A 8 9.16 -22.03 12.03
CA ILE A 8 9.65 -20.92 11.22
C ILE A 8 11.09 -20.63 11.66
N PRO A 9 12.08 -20.62 10.75
CA PRO A 9 13.47 -20.28 11.08
C PRO A 9 13.53 -18.92 11.77
N SER A 10 14.35 -18.79 12.82
CA SER A 10 14.57 -17.47 13.44
C SER A 10 15.35 -16.58 12.46
N THR A 11 15.01 -15.29 12.43
CA THR A 11 15.78 -14.29 11.69
C THR A 11 17.21 -14.24 12.24
N ARG A 12 18.20 -14.06 11.34
CA ARG A 12 19.61 -13.86 11.74
C ARG A 12 19.93 -12.40 12.07
N TYR A 13 18.98 -11.50 11.83
CA TYR A 13 19.11 -10.06 12.00
C TYR A 13 18.22 -9.59 13.16
N PRO A 14 18.62 -8.52 13.88
CA PRO A 14 17.81 -7.94 14.94
C PRO A 14 16.49 -7.43 14.35
N VAL A 15 15.37 -7.76 15.02
CA VAL A 15 14.05 -7.25 14.64
C VAL A 15 13.38 -6.69 15.89
N GLU A 16 13.12 -5.39 15.87
CA GLU A 16 12.37 -4.71 16.91
C GLU A 16 10.92 -4.50 16.47
N ARG A 17 10.00 -4.67 17.42
CA ARG A 17 8.56 -4.56 17.18
C ARG A 17 7.91 -3.78 18.30
N PHE A 18 7.08 -2.83 17.93
CA PHE A 18 6.23 -2.10 18.86
C PHE A 18 4.94 -1.67 18.17
N SER A 19 4.04 -1.03 18.92
CA SER A 19 2.84 -0.43 18.37
C SER A 19 2.68 0.96 18.96
N LEU A 20 2.27 1.91 18.12
CA LEU A 20 1.89 3.25 18.57
C LEU A 20 0.50 3.20 19.23
N ASP A 21 0.18 4.22 20.02
CA ASP A 21 -1.13 4.36 20.69
C ASP A 21 -2.31 4.37 19.71
N ASN A 22 -2.07 4.82 18.47
CA ASN A 22 -3.08 4.83 17.41
C ASN A 22 -3.26 3.48 16.68
N GLY A 23 -2.60 2.42 17.16
CA GLY A 23 -2.70 1.07 16.63
C GLY A 23 -1.71 0.73 15.51
N LEU A 24 -0.93 1.69 15.00
CA LEU A 24 0.06 1.40 13.97
C LEU A 24 1.13 0.43 14.51
N ARG A 25 1.25 -0.73 13.86
CA ARG A 25 2.28 -1.71 14.17
C ARG A 25 3.57 -1.31 13.46
N VAL A 26 4.68 -1.39 14.17
CA VAL A 26 5.99 -1.00 13.65
C VAL A 26 6.96 -2.17 13.75
N VAL A 27 7.73 -2.38 12.67
CA VAL A 27 8.80 -3.37 12.60
C VAL A 27 10.08 -2.68 12.14
N LEU A 28 11.13 -2.71 12.95
CA LEU A 28 12.43 -2.14 12.63
C LEU A 28 13.47 -3.24 12.50
N THR A 29 14.31 -3.17 11.46
CA THR A 29 15.42 -4.10 11.22
C THR A 29 16.68 -3.30 10.87
N PRO A 30 17.52 -2.93 11.85
CA PRO A 30 18.75 -2.20 11.56
C PRO A 30 19.76 -3.07 10.81
N ASP A 31 20.27 -2.55 9.70
CA ASP A 31 21.31 -3.15 8.87
C ASP A 31 22.25 -2.06 8.34
N ARG A 32 23.43 -1.96 8.94
CA ARG A 32 24.44 -0.93 8.59
C ARG A 32 25.41 -1.37 7.49
N SER A 33 25.04 -2.37 6.68
CA SER A 33 25.90 -2.86 5.59
C SER A 33 26.00 -1.90 4.40
N ALA A 34 25.02 -1.02 4.21
CA ALA A 34 25.00 0.02 3.20
C ALA A 34 24.24 1.26 3.70
N PRO A 35 24.59 2.49 3.28
CA PRO A 35 23.96 3.74 3.73
C PRO A 35 22.60 3.98 3.04
N VAL A 36 21.71 2.99 3.09
CA VAL A 36 20.42 2.93 2.41
C VAL A 36 19.38 2.44 3.40
N ILE A 37 18.16 2.95 3.28
CA ILE A 37 16.98 2.51 4.03
C ILE A 37 15.86 2.11 3.08
N GLY A 38 15.13 1.07 3.47
CA GLY A 38 13.85 0.68 2.90
C GLY A 38 12.75 0.99 3.90
N VAL A 39 11.69 1.65 3.45
CA VAL A 39 10.47 1.92 4.21
C VAL A 39 9.31 1.31 3.44
N ALA A 40 8.41 0.63 4.15
CA ALA A 40 7.19 0.09 3.57
C ALA A 40 6.02 0.23 4.54
N VAL A 41 4.86 0.59 4.01
CA VAL A 41 3.58 0.52 4.73
C VAL A 41 2.72 -0.53 4.05
N VAL A 42 2.34 -1.55 4.81
CA VAL A 42 1.49 -2.64 4.35
C VAL A 42 0.13 -2.50 5.03
N TYR A 43 -0.93 -2.39 4.24
CA TYR A 43 -2.32 -2.34 4.70
C TYR A 43 -2.98 -3.70 4.51
N ASP A 44 -3.74 -4.15 5.50
CA ASP A 44 -4.54 -5.39 5.44
C ASP A 44 -5.83 -5.14 4.63
N VAL A 45 -5.65 -4.93 3.33
CA VAL A 45 -6.67 -4.70 2.32
C VAL A 45 -6.13 -5.12 0.98
N GLY A 46 -6.90 -5.87 0.20
CA GLY A 46 -6.49 -6.26 -1.14
C GLY A 46 -7.70 -6.49 -2.04
N ILE A 47 -7.47 -7.21 -3.13
CA ILE A 47 -8.51 -7.61 -4.10
C ILE A 47 -9.70 -8.26 -3.38
N ARG A 48 -9.45 -9.13 -2.40
CA ARG A 48 -10.53 -9.83 -1.67
C ARG A 48 -11.41 -8.92 -0.83
N SER A 49 -10.96 -7.70 -0.55
CA SER A 49 -11.65 -6.70 0.26
C SER A 49 -12.55 -5.77 -0.56
N GLU A 50 -12.55 -5.94 -1.89
CA GLU A 50 -13.34 -5.12 -2.81
C GLU A 50 -14.85 -5.30 -2.59
N PRO A 51 -15.65 -4.22 -2.73
CA PRO A 51 -17.11 -4.35 -2.75
C PRO A 51 -17.59 -5.02 -4.03
N GLU A 52 -18.68 -5.79 -3.94
CA GLU A 52 -19.42 -6.22 -5.14
C GLU A 52 -19.92 -4.99 -5.93
N GLY A 53 -19.73 -5.01 -7.26
CA GLY A 53 -20.01 -3.86 -8.14
C GLY A 53 -18.95 -2.74 -8.11
N ARG A 54 -17.81 -3.00 -7.47
CA ARG A 54 -16.62 -2.15 -7.42
C ARG A 54 -15.37 -3.00 -7.60
N THR A 55 -15.34 -3.84 -8.63
CA THR A 55 -14.16 -4.65 -8.92
C THR A 55 -12.99 -3.79 -9.43
N GLY A 56 -11.75 -4.18 -9.12
CA GLY A 56 -10.53 -3.44 -9.42
C GLY A 56 -10.29 -2.20 -8.55
N PHE A 57 -11.13 -2.00 -7.53
CA PHE A 57 -11.11 -0.80 -6.72
C PHE A 57 -9.91 -0.73 -5.77
N ALA A 58 -9.39 -1.86 -5.28
CA ALA A 58 -8.19 -1.86 -4.44
C ALA A 58 -6.98 -1.37 -5.26
N HIS A 59 -6.83 -1.86 -6.49
CA HIS A 59 -5.78 -1.44 -7.41
C HIS A 59 -5.95 0.02 -7.84
N LEU A 60 -7.17 0.45 -8.17
CA LEU A 60 -7.43 1.87 -8.44
C LEU A 60 -7.06 2.75 -7.24
N PHE A 61 -7.37 2.31 -6.02
CA PHE A 61 -7.07 3.08 -4.81
C PHE A 61 -5.55 3.18 -4.55
N GLU A 62 -4.79 2.16 -4.90
CA GLU A 62 -3.32 2.23 -4.94
C GLU A 62 -2.83 3.41 -5.79
N HIS A 63 -3.36 3.57 -7.00
CA HIS A 63 -3.02 4.72 -7.86
C HIS A 63 -3.44 6.07 -7.25
N LEU A 64 -4.58 6.11 -6.56
CA LEU A 64 -5.07 7.34 -5.91
C LEU A 64 -4.16 7.82 -4.77
N MET A 65 -3.53 6.89 -4.04
CA MET A 65 -2.56 7.20 -2.97
C MET A 65 -1.29 7.91 -3.48
N PHE A 66 -1.09 7.94 -4.81
CA PHE A 66 0.00 8.66 -5.48
C PHE A 66 -0.42 10.03 -6.05
N GLN A 67 -1.70 10.41 -5.95
CA GLN A 67 -2.22 11.67 -6.51
C GLN A 67 -2.14 12.88 -5.57
N GLY A 68 -1.30 12.79 -4.55
CA GLY A 68 -1.11 13.81 -3.51
C GLY A 68 -1.91 13.50 -2.24
N SER A 69 -1.76 14.38 -1.27
CA SER A 69 -2.31 14.28 0.09
C SER A 69 -2.59 15.68 0.63
N GLU A 70 -2.99 15.78 1.90
CA GLU A 70 -3.31 17.06 2.53
C GLU A 70 -2.17 18.09 2.40
N ASN A 71 -0.92 17.66 2.62
CA ASN A 71 0.24 18.55 2.58
C ASN A 71 1.04 18.48 1.27
N LEU A 72 0.68 17.58 0.35
CA LEU A 72 1.42 17.34 -0.89
C LEU A 72 0.53 17.47 -2.12
N GLU A 73 0.99 18.26 -3.07
CA GLU A 73 0.40 18.32 -4.39
C GLU A 73 0.61 17.02 -5.17
N LYS A 74 -0.15 16.87 -6.26
CA LYS A 74 -0.04 15.73 -7.18
C LYS A 74 1.41 15.58 -7.66
N LEU A 75 1.90 14.33 -7.70
CA LEU A 75 3.28 13.95 -8.03
C LEU A 75 4.38 14.46 -7.07
N ALA A 76 4.06 15.18 -5.98
CA ALA A 76 5.10 15.65 -5.07
C ALA A 76 5.83 14.49 -4.37
N HIS A 77 5.11 13.41 -4.02
CA HIS A 77 5.72 12.19 -3.50
C HIS A 77 6.85 11.67 -4.43
N PHE A 78 6.59 11.65 -5.74
CA PHE A 78 7.52 11.21 -6.78
C PHE A 78 8.77 12.09 -6.77
N ARG A 79 8.55 13.42 -6.78
CA ARG A 79 9.63 14.41 -6.77
C ARG A 79 10.49 14.31 -5.52
N HIS A 80 9.89 14.10 -4.35
CA HIS A 80 10.62 14.03 -3.09
C HIS A 80 11.48 12.77 -2.95
N VAL A 81 10.96 11.61 -3.38
CA VAL A 81 11.72 10.36 -3.37
C VAL A 81 12.80 10.36 -4.45
N GLN A 82 12.44 10.62 -5.70
CA GLN A 82 13.38 10.58 -6.83
C GLN A 82 14.43 11.70 -6.74
N GLY A 83 14.03 12.90 -6.27
CA GLY A 83 14.96 14.00 -6.01
C GLY A 83 15.95 13.72 -4.86
N ALA A 84 15.68 12.73 -4.01
CA ALA A 84 16.64 12.20 -3.03
C ALA A 84 17.56 11.11 -3.62
N GLY A 85 17.37 10.71 -4.88
CA GLY A 85 18.02 9.53 -5.47
C GLY A 85 17.37 8.20 -5.09
N GLY A 86 16.15 8.23 -4.53
CA GLY A 86 15.40 7.04 -4.15
C GLY A 86 14.52 6.46 -5.26
N THR A 87 14.01 5.27 -5.01
CA THR A 87 12.97 4.61 -5.81
C THR A 87 11.79 4.26 -4.92
N PHE A 88 10.59 4.15 -5.50
CA PHE A 88 9.39 3.76 -4.76
C PHE A 88 8.43 3.04 -5.70
N ASN A 89 7.48 2.31 -5.12
CA ASN A 89 6.35 1.75 -5.85
C ASN A 89 5.18 1.44 -4.90
N GLY A 90 4.07 1.02 -5.48
CA GLY A 90 2.99 0.33 -4.80
C GLY A 90 2.69 -1.02 -5.46
N SER A 91 2.07 -1.91 -4.73
CA SER A 91 1.47 -3.12 -5.29
C SER A 91 0.23 -3.54 -4.52
N THR A 92 -0.77 -4.00 -5.27
CA THR A 92 -2.00 -4.57 -4.72
C THR A 92 -2.03 -6.07 -4.94
N HIS A 93 -2.27 -6.82 -3.87
CA HIS A 93 -2.36 -8.27 -3.85
C HIS A 93 -3.75 -8.73 -3.40
N LEU A 94 -3.93 -10.04 -3.23
CA LEU A 94 -5.21 -10.61 -2.80
C LEU A 94 -5.62 -10.14 -1.41
N ASP A 95 -4.67 -10.13 -0.47
CA ASP A 95 -4.93 -9.90 0.96
C ASP A 95 -4.34 -8.58 1.48
N TYR A 96 -3.44 -7.93 0.72
CA TYR A 96 -2.77 -6.70 1.18
C TYR A 96 -2.41 -5.77 0.01
N THR A 97 -2.24 -4.50 0.34
CA THR A 97 -1.66 -3.48 -0.53
C THR A 97 -0.48 -2.89 0.20
N ASP A 98 0.67 -2.88 -0.45
CA ASP A 98 1.88 -2.32 0.10
C ASP A 98 2.36 -1.14 -0.73
N TYR A 99 2.94 -0.18 -0.04
CA TYR A 99 3.67 0.91 -0.66
C TYR A 99 5.04 0.96 -0.02
N TYR A 100 6.07 1.13 -0.84
CA TYR A 100 7.43 1.05 -0.37
C TYR A 100 8.35 1.96 -1.13
N GLU A 101 9.40 2.40 -0.45
CA GLU A 101 10.46 3.20 -1.01
C GLU A 101 11.83 2.77 -0.48
N THR A 102 12.84 3.01 -1.30
CA THR A 102 14.25 2.85 -0.94
C THR A 102 14.94 4.19 -1.16
N LEU A 103 15.59 4.69 -0.11
CA LEU A 103 16.28 5.99 -0.13
C LEU A 103 17.66 5.89 0.54
N PRO A 104 18.55 6.87 0.31
CA PRO A 104 19.71 7.07 1.17
C PRO A 104 19.31 7.22 2.66
N ALA A 105 20.12 6.70 3.58
CA ALA A 105 19.78 6.65 5.00
C ALA A 105 19.43 8.01 5.63
N ASN A 106 20.10 9.07 5.19
CA ASN A 106 19.84 10.44 5.65
C ASN A 106 18.48 11.03 5.21
N ALA A 107 17.71 10.29 4.41
CA ALA A 107 16.37 10.66 3.97
C ALA A 107 15.26 9.90 4.73
N LEU A 108 15.57 9.18 5.81
CA LEU A 108 14.59 8.44 6.62
C LEU A 108 13.41 9.33 7.05
N GLU A 109 13.66 10.50 7.63
CA GLU A 109 12.61 11.43 8.05
C GLU A 109 11.68 11.82 6.89
N ARG A 110 12.24 12.02 5.69
CA ARG A 110 11.45 12.34 4.50
C ARG A 110 10.52 11.20 4.14
N ALA A 111 11.01 9.96 4.11
CA ALA A 111 10.18 8.79 3.82
C ALA A 111 9.02 8.68 4.83
N LEU A 112 9.33 8.77 6.13
CA LEU A 112 8.32 8.71 7.19
C LEU A 112 7.28 9.83 7.08
N PHE A 113 7.70 11.05 6.74
CA PHE A 113 6.76 12.15 6.48
C PHE A 113 5.82 11.85 5.32
N LEU A 114 6.37 11.40 4.17
CA LEU A 114 5.59 11.11 2.97
C LEU A 114 4.54 10.02 3.22
N GLU A 115 4.93 8.95 3.92
CA GLU A 115 4.04 7.84 4.26
C GLU A 115 2.95 8.26 5.23
N ALA A 116 3.31 8.99 6.28
CA ALA A 116 2.35 9.45 7.25
C ALA A 116 1.35 10.44 6.64
N ASP A 117 1.79 11.32 5.73
CA ASP A 117 0.92 12.32 5.09
C ASP A 117 -0.17 11.64 4.24
N ARG A 118 0.21 10.66 3.40
CA ARG A 118 -0.78 9.91 2.62
C ARG A 118 -1.65 8.99 3.48
N MET A 119 -1.14 8.49 4.62
CA MET A 119 -1.93 7.73 5.60
C MET A 119 -2.96 8.61 6.34
N ARG A 120 -2.67 9.90 6.57
CA ARG A 120 -3.62 10.84 7.18
C ARG A 120 -4.77 11.16 6.24
N GLY A 121 -4.46 11.53 5.00
CA GLY A 121 -5.46 12.03 4.08
C GLY A 121 -4.93 12.16 2.65
N PRO A 122 -5.22 11.21 1.76
CA PRO A 122 -4.93 11.35 0.34
C PRO A 122 -5.84 12.40 -0.29
N ARG A 123 -5.36 13.04 -1.35
CA ARG A 123 -6.12 14.07 -2.08
C ARG A 123 -7.07 13.42 -3.09
N LEU A 124 -8.24 13.04 -2.60
CA LEU A 124 -9.31 12.44 -3.40
C LEU A 124 -10.18 13.51 -4.07
N THR A 125 -9.88 13.84 -5.32
CA THR A 125 -10.68 14.76 -6.14
C THR A 125 -11.28 14.03 -7.33
N GLU A 126 -12.37 14.58 -7.89
CA GLU A 126 -12.99 14.02 -9.09
C GLU A 126 -12.00 13.98 -10.26
N GLU A 127 -11.19 15.03 -10.42
CA GLU A 127 -10.13 15.09 -11.43
C GLU A 127 -9.10 13.97 -11.26
N ASN A 128 -8.62 13.75 -10.03
CA ASN A 128 -7.65 12.68 -9.75
C ASN A 128 -8.25 11.31 -10.01
N LEU A 129 -9.50 11.09 -9.61
CA LEU A 129 -10.21 9.84 -9.83
C LEU A 129 -10.38 9.53 -11.32
N ARG A 130 -10.91 10.46 -12.11
CA ARG A 130 -11.14 10.24 -13.55
C ARG A 130 -9.84 9.97 -14.29
N ASN A 131 -8.80 10.75 -13.99
CA ASN A 131 -7.48 10.55 -14.57
C ASN A 131 -6.93 9.14 -14.27
N GLN A 132 -7.04 8.67 -13.02
CA GLN A 132 -6.51 7.36 -12.65
C GLN A 132 -7.35 6.19 -13.17
N VAL A 133 -8.67 6.36 -13.28
CA VAL A 133 -9.53 5.37 -13.96
C VAL A 133 -9.06 5.14 -15.39
N ASP A 134 -8.75 6.21 -16.14
CA ASP A 134 -8.25 6.08 -17.51
C ASP A 134 -6.87 5.42 -17.56
N VAL A 135 -5.95 5.79 -16.66
CA VAL A 135 -4.61 5.18 -16.57
C VAL A 135 -4.69 3.68 -16.27
N VAL A 136 -5.48 3.27 -15.28
CA VAL A 136 -5.66 1.86 -14.90
C VAL A 136 -6.27 1.06 -16.06
N LYS A 137 -7.25 1.62 -16.78
CA LYS A 137 -7.83 0.96 -17.96
C LYS A 137 -6.81 0.73 -19.07
N GLU A 138 -5.94 1.71 -19.34
CA GLU A 138 -4.86 1.51 -20.31
C GLU A 138 -3.81 0.51 -19.82
N GLU A 139 -3.50 0.51 -18.53
CA GLU A 139 -2.59 -0.46 -17.94
C GLU A 139 -3.10 -1.89 -18.12
N ILE A 140 -4.37 -2.16 -17.79
CA ILE A 140 -5.01 -3.46 -17.99
C ILE A 140 -4.95 -3.87 -19.47
N ARG A 141 -5.20 -2.93 -20.39
CA ARG A 141 -5.08 -3.21 -21.83
C ARG A 141 -3.67 -3.63 -22.22
N VAL A 142 -2.65 -2.85 -21.83
CA VAL A 142 -1.26 -3.09 -22.23
C VAL A 142 -0.66 -4.32 -21.55
N ASN A 143 -0.94 -4.51 -20.26
CA ASN A 143 -0.30 -5.53 -19.46
C ASN A 143 -1.03 -6.88 -19.45
N VAL A 144 -2.34 -6.88 -19.74
CA VAL A 144 -3.18 -8.08 -19.67
C VAL A 144 -3.81 -8.39 -21.02
N LEU A 145 -4.65 -7.51 -21.55
CA LEU A 145 -5.51 -7.83 -22.70
C LEU A 145 -4.74 -7.93 -24.03
N ASN A 146 -3.70 -7.10 -24.20
CA ASN A 146 -2.89 -7.06 -25.42
C ASN A 146 -1.67 -8.00 -25.36
N ARG A 147 -1.57 -8.85 -24.34
CA ARG A 147 -0.49 -9.84 -24.22
C ARG A 147 -1.00 -11.24 -24.56
N PRO A 148 -0.27 -12.03 -25.37
CA PRO A 148 -0.56 -13.46 -25.52
C PRO A 148 -0.58 -14.13 -24.14
N TYR A 149 -1.67 -14.82 -23.83
CA TYR A 149 -1.92 -15.45 -22.52
C TYR A 149 -1.96 -14.50 -21.31
N GLY A 150 -1.99 -13.17 -21.49
CA GLY A 150 -1.92 -12.21 -20.38
C GLY A 150 -3.05 -12.35 -19.36
N GLY A 151 -4.23 -12.76 -19.82
CA GLY A 151 -5.38 -13.03 -18.94
C GLY A 151 -5.35 -14.37 -18.20
N PHE A 152 -4.46 -15.30 -18.56
CA PHE A 152 -4.35 -16.59 -17.88
C PHE A 152 -3.17 -16.58 -16.89
N PRO A 153 -3.36 -16.99 -15.63
CA PRO A 153 -4.57 -17.61 -15.07
C PRO A 153 -5.62 -16.61 -14.53
N TRP A 154 -5.25 -15.35 -14.31
CA TRP A 154 -5.96 -14.46 -13.38
C TRP A 154 -7.39 -14.04 -13.79
N LEU A 155 -7.67 -13.78 -15.07
CA LEU A 155 -9.02 -13.38 -15.51
C LEU A 155 -10.02 -14.54 -15.61
N THR A 156 -9.52 -15.79 -15.61
CA THR A 156 -10.32 -16.95 -16.02
C THR A 156 -10.38 -18.05 -14.96
N LEU A 157 -9.30 -18.27 -14.23
CA LEU A 157 -9.19 -19.37 -13.29
C LEU A 157 -9.87 -19.11 -11.93
N PRO A 158 -9.77 -17.91 -11.31
CA PRO A 158 -10.43 -17.65 -10.03
C PRO A 158 -11.93 -17.98 -9.97
N PRO A 159 -12.79 -17.58 -10.95
CA PRO A 159 -14.22 -17.89 -10.89
C PRO A 159 -14.55 -19.37 -11.15
N VAL A 160 -13.58 -20.17 -11.61
CA VAL A 160 -13.72 -21.62 -11.76
C VAL A 160 -13.32 -22.35 -10.45
N MET A 161 -12.36 -21.79 -9.71
CA MET A 161 -11.83 -22.41 -8.49
C MET A 161 -12.61 -22.05 -7.23
N PHE A 162 -13.32 -20.92 -7.23
CA PHE A 162 -13.95 -20.39 -6.03
C PHE A 162 -15.38 -19.91 -6.29
N ASP A 163 -16.26 -20.19 -5.33
CA ASP A 163 -17.69 -19.79 -5.39
C ASP A 163 -17.97 -18.46 -4.67
N THR A 164 -17.04 -17.97 -3.85
CA THR A 164 -17.22 -16.71 -3.09
C THR A 164 -16.69 -15.53 -3.88
N PHE A 165 -17.46 -14.44 -3.98
CA PHE A 165 -17.05 -13.22 -4.68
C PHE A 165 -15.62 -12.79 -4.33
N ALA A 166 -15.29 -12.71 -3.03
CA ALA A 166 -13.97 -12.31 -2.54
C ALA A 166 -12.80 -13.04 -3.23
N ASN A 167 -12.96 -14.31 -3.60
CA ASN A 167 -11.92 -15.12 -4.24
C ASN A 167 -12.13 -15.35 -5.74
N ALA A 168 -13.33 -15.11 -6.24
CA ALA A 168 -13.75 -15.50 -7.58
C ALA A 168 -13.51 -14.41 -8.63
N HIS A 169 -13.46 -13.13 -8.23
CA HIS A 169 -13.18 -12.03 -9.15
C HIS A 169 -11.67 -11.86 -9.38
N ASP A 170 -11.30 -11.25 -10.51
CA ASP A 170 -9.92 -11.22 -11.02
C ASP A 170 -9.04 -10.11 -10.43
N GLY A 171 -9.63 -9.15 -9.71
CA GLY A 171 -8.97 -7.99 -9.10
C GLY A 171 -8.49 -6.91 -10.06
N TYR A 172 -8.59 -7.08 -11.38
CA TYR A 172 -8.36 -6.01 -12.36
C TYR A 172 -9.61 -5.14 -12.52
N GLY A 173 -10.76 -5.77 -12.36
CA GLY A 173 -12.05 -5.11 -12.39
C GLY A 173 -12.61 -4.86 -13.78
N SER A 174 -13.93 -4.70 -13.82
CA SER A 174 -14.62 -4.35 -15.06
C SER A 174 -14.44 -2.86 -15.36
N PHE A 175 -14.39 -2.50 -16.65
CA PHE A 175 -14.29 -1.09 -17.04
C PHE A 175 -15.52 -0.28 -16.65
N ASP A 176 -16.68 -0.91 -16.49
CA ASP A 176 -17.91 -0.27 -16.03
C ASP A 176 -17.86 0.02 -14.53
N ASP A 177 -17.38 -0.93 -13.72
CA ASP A 177 -17.18 -0.74 -12.28
C ASP A 177 -16.18 0.40 -12.04
N LEU A 178 -15.02 0.36 -12.70
CA LEU A 178 -14.00 1.41 -12.62
C LEU A 178 -14.55 2.79 -13.06
N ALA A 179 -15.32 2.83 -14.15
CA ALA A 179 -15.91 4.08 -14.65
C ALA A 179 -17.01 4.63 -13.72
N SER A 180 -17.71 3.76 -12.99
CA SER A 180 -18.78 4.16 -12.07
C SER A 180 -18.29 4.56 -10.68
N ALA A 181 -16.98 4.40 -10.40
CA ALA A 181 -16.36 4.84 -9.15
C ALA A 181 -16.61 6.34 -8.88
N THR A 182 -16.84 6.66 -7.62
CA THR A 182 -17.04 8.03 -7.14
C THR A 182 -16.02 8.43 -6.07
N VAL A 183 -15.82 9.74 -5.86
CA VAL A 183 -14.99 10.23 -4.75
C VAL A 183 -15.51 9.78 -3.40
N ALA A 184 -16.84 9.62 -3.26
CA ALA A 184 -17.44 9.07 -2.04
C ALA A 184 -17.01 7.61 -1.83
N ASP A 185 -17.07 6.77 -2.87
CA ASP A 185 -16.58 5.38 -2.80
C ASP A 185 -15.11 5.33 -2.35
N ALA A 186 -14.27 6.22 -2.91
CA ALA A 186 -12.85 6.27 -2.56
C ALA A 186 -12.65 6.74 -1.11
N ALA A 187 -13.36 7.77 -0.68
CA ALA A 187 -13.29 8.25 0.69
C ALA A 187 -13.78 7.18 1.69
N ASP A 188 -14.78 6.39 1.32
CA ASP A 188 -15.33 5.32 2.16
C ASP A 188 -14.33 4.16 2.28
N PHE A 189 -13.73 3.77 1.15
CA PHE A 189 -12.68 2.75 1.12
C PHE A 189 -11.45 3.16 1.95
N PHE A 190 -11.01 4.40 1.81
CA PHE A 190 -9.94 4.98 2.64
C PHE A 190 -10.27 4.90 4.13
N ARG A 191 -11.48 5.35 4.51
CA ARG A 191 -11.91 5.36 5.92
C ARG A 191 -11.99 3.97 6.52
N ARG A 192 -12.37 2.98 5.71
CA ARG A 192 -12.54 1.60 6.14
C ARG A 192 -11.23 0.85 6.28
N TYR A 193 -10.31 1.01 5.33
CA TYR A 193 -9.17 0.09 5.19
C TYR A 193 -7.81 0.73 5.43
N TYR A 194 -7.64 2.03 5.16
CA TYR A 194 -6.36 2.73 5.28
C TYR A 194 -6.18 3.34 6.67
N ALA A 195 -6.55 2.56 7.68
CA ALA A 195 -6.46 2.90 9.09
C ALA A 195 -5.07 2.57 9.66
N SER A 196 -4.56 3.37 10.61
CA SER A 196 -3.32 3.07 11.32
C SER A 196 -3.37 1.70 12.00
N GLY A 197 -4.50 1.34 12.62
CA GLY A 197 -4.72 0.03 13.23
C GLY A 197 -4.77 -1.14 12.23
N ASN A 198 -4.98 -0.85 10.95
CA ASN A 198 -5.02 -1.84 9.86
C ASN A 198 -3.71 -1.90 9.06
N ALA A 199 -2.64 -1.28 9.56
CA ALA A 199 -1.37 -1.16 8.85
C ALA A 199 -0.18 -1.71 9.65
N VAL A 200 0.91 -2.00 8.93
CA VAL A 200 2.24 -2.26 9.48
C VAL A 200 3.23 -1.35 8.77
N LEU A 201 3.95 -0.53 9.53
CA LEU A 201 5.13 0.20 9.05
C LEU A 201 6.37 -0.67 9.27
N ALA A 202 7.10 -0.96 8.19
CA ALA A 202 8.37 -1.66 8.23
C ALA A 202 9.49 -0.70 7.80
N VAL A 203 10.56 -0.63 8.59
CA VAL A 203 11.78 0.13 8.25
C VAL A 203 12.99 -0.77 8.40
N SER A 204 13.83 -0.83 7.38
CA SER A 204 15.05 -1.65 7.37
C SER A 204 16.22 -0.87 6.75
N GLY A 205 17.44 -1.13 7.20
CA GLY A 205 18.64 -0.52 6.63
C GLY A 205 19.47 0.26 7.66
N ASP A 206 20.28 1.21 7.20
CA ASP A 206 21.20 1.97 8.06
C ASP A 206 20.45 2.99 8.91
N ILE A 207 19.92 2.50 10.04
CA ILE A 207 19.14 3.27 11.00
C ILE A 207 19.74 3.15 12.41
N ASP A 208 19.58 4.21 13.19
CA ASP A 208 19.56 4.12 14.64
C ASP A 208 18.12 3.85 15.11
N VAL A 209 17.93 2.81 15.91
CA VAL A 209 16.58 2.39 16.32
C VAL A 209 15.89 3.45 17.18
N ALA A 210 16.63 4.11 18.08
CA ALA A 210 16.04 5.11 18.96
C ALA A 210 15.64 6.36 18.18
N GLU A 211 16.50 6.80 17.25
CA GLU A 211 16.18 7.90 16.34
C GLU A 211 14.98 7.55 15.46
N ALA A 212 14.99 6.39 14.80
CA ALA A 212 13.89 5.94 13.94
C ALA A 212 12.56 5.88 14.72
N THR A 213 12.58 5.36 15.95
CA THR A 213 11.39 5.30 16.82
C THR A 213 10.85 6.71 17.10
N ALA A 214 11.70 7.66 17.47
CA ALA A 214 11.29 9.04 17.72
C ALA A 214 10.73 9.74 16.47
N LEU A 215 11.32 9.49 15.29
CA LEU A 215 10.81 10.00 14.02
C LEU A 215 9.43 9.40 13.71
N ILE A 216 9.25 8.10 13.93
CA ILE A 216 8.00 7.39 13.69
C ILE A 216 6.90 7.91 14.62
N GLU A 217 7.17 8.05 15.91
CA GLU A 217 6.23 8.63 16.87
C GLU A 217 5.83 10.06 16.46
N ARG A 218 6.79 10.87 16.03
CA ARG A 218 6.53 12.25 15.60
C ARG A 218 5.68 12.32 14.34
N HIS A 219 5.93 11.46 13.35
CA HIS A 219 5.24 11.54 12.07
C HIS A 219 3.95 10.72 12.03
N PHE A 220 3.83 9.64 12.78
CA PHE A 220 2.63 8.79 12.75
C PHE A 220 1.76 8.90 14.00
N GLY A 221 2.26 9.47 15.11
CA GLY A 221 1.54 9.46 16.39
C GLY A 221 0.23 10.25 16.38
N ASP A 222 0.10 11.26 15.54
CA ASP A 222 -1.11 12.08 15.37
C ASP A 222 -2.04 11.57 14.26
N VAL A 223 -1.66 10.53 13.52
CA VAL A 223 -2.54 9.90 12.54
C VAL A 223 -3.76 9.35 13.29
N PRO A 224 -5.00 9.72 12.91
CA PRO A 224 -6.18 9.33 13.64
C PRO A 224 -6.29 7.82 13.84
N ALA A 225 -6.43 7.40 15.09
CA ALA A 225 -6.65 6.01 15.45
C ALA A 225 -7.96 5.54 14.82
N ARG A 226 -7.87 4.50 13.98
CA ARG A 226 -9.01 3.81 13.40
C ARG A 226 -8.79 2.30 13.60
N PRO A 227 -9.75 1.58 14.19
CA PRO A 227 -9.63 0.14 14.37
C PRO A 227 -9.67 -0.58 13.02
N ALA A 228 -9.04 -1.75 12.97
CA ALA A 228 -9.19 -2.74 11.89
C ALA A 228 -10.56 -3.43 11.98
#